data_AF-A0A524GVW1-F1
#
_entry.id   AF-A0A524GVW1-F1
#
_cell.length_a   1.000
_cell.length_b   1.000
_cell.length_c   1.000
_cell.angle_alpha   90.00
_cell.angle_beta   90.00
_cell.angle_gamma   90.00
#
_symmetry.space_group_name_H-M   'P 1'
#
loop_
_entity.id
_entity.type
_entity.pdbx_description
1 polymer ?
#
loop_
_entity_poly.entity_id
_entity_poly.type
_entity_poly.pdbx_seq_one_letter_code
_entity_poly.pdbx_strand_id
1 'polypeptide(L)'
;MTLPNAVHRLCVTVGVIIIAAYAGPTARAEVAATQIERQRALFQTVFKSVERGAWTAVDDLPLDDRHALEQYVLWPDLRATWLRANIDSVSASEVDDFVQQYGTLRPARELRYRYALDFAQRNDLPGYLRIYEQFYQGQDVEKLDCLALQAEIQAGRH
;
A
#
# COMPACT_ATOMS: atom_id res chain seq x y z
N MET A 1 65.96 64.30 -11.36
CA MET A 1 65.21 65.09 -10.36
C MET A 1 64.02 65.71 -11.05
N THR A 2 62.80 65.38 -10.61
CA THR A 2 61.61 66.24 -10.42
C THR A 2 60.34 65.39 -10.42
N LEU A 3 59.83 65.09 -9.22
CA LEU A 3 58.40 64.88 -8.98
C LEU A 3 57.65 66.20 -9.28
N PRO A 4 56.36 66.15 -9.66
CA PRO A 4 55.36 66.58 -8.67
C PRO A 4 53.97 65.91 -8.73
N ASN A 5 53.37 65.86 -7.53
CA ASN A 5 52.00 66.22 -7.14
C ASN A 5 50.76 65.48 -7.69
N ALA A 6 50.23 64.63 -6.80
CA ALA A 6 48.91 64.71 -6.15
C ALA A 6 47.65 64.97 -7.00
N VAL A 7 46.76 63.98 -7.05
CA VAL A 7 45.30 64.18 -6.95
C VAL A 7 44.69 63.02 -6.16
N HIS A 8 44.07 63.34 -5.02
CA HIS A 8 43.18 62.46 -4.26
C HIS A 8 42.04 61.93 -5.12
N ARG A 9 41.70 60.64 -4.97
CA ARG A 9 40.32 60.17 -5.14
C ARG A 9 40.13 58.85 -4.39
N LEU A 10 39.43 58.97 -3.25
CA LEU A 10 38.64 57.89 -2.65
C LEU A 10 37.83 57.22 -3.76
N CYS A 11 37.93 55.90 -3.91
CA CYS A 11 36.93 55.12 -4.59
C CYS A 11 36.51 53.98 -3.67
N VAL A 12 35.53 54.29 -2.83
CA VAL A 12 34.70 53.31 -2.13
C VAL A 12 33.74 52.76 -3.18
N THR A 13 33.88 51.49 -3.54
CA THR A 13 32.83 50.71 -4.21
C THR A 13 32.91 49.29 -3.66
N VAL A 14 32.17 49.04 -2.57
CA VAL A 14 30.89 48.30 -2.58
C VAL A 14 31.14 46.83 -2.93
N GLY A 15 31.32 46.04 -1.88
CA GLY A 15 31.24 44.59 -1.94
C GLY A 15 29.82 44.19 -2.33
N VAL A 16 29.69 43.57 -3.50
CA VAL A 16 28.45 42.93 -3.94
C VAL A 16 28.32 41.64 -3.15
N ILE A 17 27.56 41.67 -2.06
CA ILE A 17 27.02 40.45 -1.45
C ILE A 17 25.92 39.96 -2.39
N ILE A 18 26.24 38.98 -3.22
CA ILE A 18 25.22 38.21 -3.95
C ILE A 18 24.50 37.36 -2.90
N ILE A 19 23.35 37.86 -2.42
CA ILE A 19 22.37 37.03 -1.72
C ILE A 19 21.73 36.15 -2.80
N ALA A 20 22.29 34.96 -3.01
CA ALA A 20 21.62 33.92 -3.77
C ALA A 20 20.33 33.55 -3.01
N ALA A 21 19.19 34.04 -3.49
CA ALA A 21 17.89 33.64 -3.00
C ALA A 21 17.71 32.15 -3.31
N TYR A 22 17.90 31.30 -2.31
CA TYR A 22 17.45 29.91 -2.34
C TYR A 22 15.92 29.91 -2.36
N ALA A 23 15.32 30.05 -3.54
CA ALA A 23 13.91 29.71 -3.77
C ALA A 23 13.79 28.19 -3.58
N GLY A 24 13.52 27.80 -2.33
CA GLY A 24 13.54 26.42 -1.87
C GLY A 24 12.36 25.57 -2.36
N PRO A 25 12.38 24.25 -2.09
CA PRO A 25 11.48 23.21 -2.60
C PRO A 25 10.03 23.25 -2.04
N THR A 26 9.56 24.38 -1.53
CA THR A 26 8.32 24.49 -0.75
C THR A 26 7.06 24.21 -1.57
N ALA A 27 6.98 24.69 -2.82
CA ALA A 27 5.79 24.52 -3.66
C ALA A 27 5.49 23.05 -4.01
N ARG A 28 6.53 22.22 -4.25
CA ARG A 28 6.35 20.80 -4.55
C ARG A 28 5.90 20.00 -3.32
N ALA A 29 6.40 20.36 -2.14
CA ALA A 29 6.02 19.73 -0.89
C ALA A 29 4.56 20.02 -0.51
N GLU A 30 4.10 21.26 -0.73
CA GLU A 30 2.70 21.65 -0.49
C GLU A 30 1.73 20.94 -1.43
N VAL A 31 2.03 20.88 -2.73
CA VAL A 31 1.21 20.12 -3.69
C VAL A 31 1.16 18.64 -3.32
N ALA A 32 2.29 18.03 -2.95
CA ALA A 32 2.30 16.64 -2.48
C ALA A 32 1.46 16.43 -1.21
N ALA A 33 1.55 17.34 -0.24
CA ALA A 33 0.75 17.28 0.98
C ALA A 33 -0.75 17.38 0.68
N THR A 34 -1.16 18.33 -0.16
CA THR A 34 -2.57 18.46 -0.57
C THR A 34 -3.09 17.22 -1.32
N GLN A 35 -2.26 16.61 -2.16
CA GLN A 35 -2.59 15.37 -2.86
C GLN A 35 -2.78 14.20 -1.88
N ILE A 36 -1.86 14.01 -0.93
CA ILE A 36 -1.98 12.95 0.08
C ILE A 36 -3.23 13.14 0.94
N GLU A 37 -3.55 14.37 1.34
CA GLU A 37 -4.77 14.62 2.13
C GLU A 37 -6.04 14.36 1.33
N ARG A 38 -6.07 14.68 0.03
CA ARG A 38 -7.18 14.27 -0.85
C ARG A 38 -7.34 12.76 -0.90
N GLN A 39 -6.25 12.02 -1.10
CA GLN A 39 -6.27 10.56 -1.15
C GLN A 39 -6.73 9.94 0.18
N ARG A 40 -6.27 10.50 1.31
CA ARG A 40 -6.70 10.09 2.65
C ARG A 40 -8.21 10.30 2.82
N ALA A 41 -8.73 11.46 2.42
CA ALA A 41 -10.16 11.77 2.52
C ALA A 41 -11.02 10.83 1.67
N LEU A 42 -10.57 10.53 0.43
CA LEU A 42 -11.24 9.55 -0.45
C LEU A 42 -11.25 8.16 0.19
N PHE A 43 -10.12 7.70 0.71
CA PHE A 43 -10.02 6.42 1.41
C PHE A 43 -11.02 6.35 2.56
N GLN A 44 -11.04 7.36 3.44
CA GLN A 44 -11.94 7.41 4.59
C GLN A 44 -13.42 7.39 4.18
N THR A 45 -13.76 8.09 3.10
CA THR A 45 -15.13 8.15 2.55
C THR A 45 -15.64 6.76 2.15
N VAL A 46 -14.83 5.98 1.42
CA VAL A 46 -15.28 4.68 0.87
C VAL A 46 -15.09 3.51 1.84
N PHE A 47 -14.18 3.65 2.82
CA PHE A 47 -13.74 2.53 3.66
C PHE A 47 -14.90 1.82 4.37
N LYS A 48 -15.88 2.55 4.91
CA LYS A 48 -17.02 1.96 5.65
C LYS A 48 -17.95 1.13 4.77
N SER A 49 -18.04 1.44 3.47
CA SER A 49 -18.81 0.63 2.52
C SER A 49 -18.02 -0.60 2.10
N VAL A 50 -16.72 -0.42 1.83
CA VAL A 50 -15.80 -1.51 1.50
C VAL A 50 -15.68 -2.54 2.63
N GLU A 51 -15.62 -2.10 3.90
CA GLU A 51 -15.62 -2.97 5.09
C GLU A 51 -16.86 -3.85 5.19
N ARG A 52 -17.99 -3.42 4.59
CA ARG A 52 -19.24 -4.18 4.49
C ARG A 52 -19.35 -4.97 3.19
N GLY A 53 -18.29 -5.02 2.40
CA GLY A 53 -18.21 -5.75 1.14
C GLY A 53 -18.76 -5.01 -0.09
N ALA A 54 -19.15 -3.73 0.04
CA ALA A 54 -19.66 -2.95 -1.09
C ALA A 54 -18.52 -2.22 -1.82
N TRP A 55 -18.01 -2.82 -2.91
CA TRP A 55 -17.01 -2.17 -3.78
C TRP A 55 -17.59 -1.04 -4.64
N THR A 56 -18.91 -1.02 -4.84
CA THR A 56 -19.58 0.01 -5.64
C THR A 56 -19.27 1.42 -5.16
N ALA A 57 -19.02 1.63 -3.87
CA ALA A 57 -18.60 2.93 -3.34
C ALA A 57 -17.26 3.44 -3.91
N VAL A 58 -16.41 2.55 -4.43
CA VAL A 58 -15.18 2.90 -5.16
C VAL A 58 -15.48 3.09 -6.64
N ASP A 59 -16.32 2.24 -7.24
CA ASP A 59 -16.70 2.34 -8.65
C ASP A 59 -17.53 3.59 -8.97
N ASP A 60 -18.33 4.07 -8.01
CA ASP A 60 -19.18 5.26 -8.12
C ASP A 60 -18.39 6.58 -7.96
N LEU A 61 -17.10 6.52 -7.61
CA LEU A 61 -16.27 7.71 -7.53
C LEU A 61 -16.08 8.33 -8.92
N PRO A 62 -15.98 9.68 -9.02
CA PRO A 62 -15.49 10.31 -10.24
C PRO A 62 -14.15 9.71 -10.68
N LEU A 63 -13.93 9.58 -11.99
CA LEU A 63 -12.74 8.90 -12.54
C LEU A 63 -11.42 9.45 -11.96
N ASP A 64 -11.31 10.77 -11.82
CA ASP A 64 -10.12 11.42 -11.25
C ASP A 64 -9.91 11.08 -9.78
N ASP A 65 -10.99 10.96 -9.00
CA ASP A 65 -10.93 10.57 -7.59
C ASP A 65 -10.57 9.10 -7.44
N ARG A 66 -11.12 8.23 -8.29
CA ARG A 66 -10.74 6.81 -8.33
C ARG A 66 -9.26 6.66 -8.65
N HIS A 67 -8.75 7.34 -9.68
CA HIS A 67 -7.33 7.30 -10.02
C HIS A 67 -6.44 7.86 -8.90
N ALA A 68 -6.87 8.95 -8.25
CA ALA A 68 -6.16 9.46 -7.09
C ALA A 68 -6.09 8.41 -5.97
N LEU A 69 -7.20 7.72 -5.70
CA LEU A 69 -7.28 6.68 -4.67
C LEU A 69 -6.44 5.43 -5.03
N GLU A 70 -6.42 5.01 -6.29
CA GLU A 70 -5.60 3.89 -6.79
C GLU A 70 -4.09 4.12 -6.60
N GLN A 71 -3.66 5.38 -6.64
CA GLN A 71 -2.27 5.78 -6.39
C GLN A 71 -1.94 5.93 -4.89
N TYR A 72 -2.93 5.78 -4.01
CA TYR A 72 -2.71 5.94 -2.58
C TYR A 72 -1.99 4.73 -1.99
N VAL A 73 -1.08 4.97 -1.03
CA VAL A 73 -0.25 3.90 -0.46
C VAL A 73 -1.06 2.81 0.24
N LEU A 74 -2.27 3.13 0.71
CA LEU A 74 -3.20 2.20 1.35
C LEU A 74 -4.23 1.58 0.39
N TRP A 75 -4.05 1.74 -0.93
CA TRP A 75 -4.89 1.06 -1.92
C TRP A 75 -4.94 -0.48 -1.71
N PRO A 76 -3.81 -1.18 -1.45
CA PRO A 76 -3.85 -2.61 -1.19
C PRO A 76 -4.64 -2.97 0.07
N ASP A 77 -4.60 -2.14 1.11
CA ASP A 77 -5.38 -2.33 2.35
C ASP A 77 -6.89 -2.21 2.09
N LEU A 78 -7.29 -1.26 1.23
CA LEU A 78 -8.70 -1.13 0.82
C LEU A 78 -9.17 -2.38 0.08
N ARG A 79 -8.39 -2.84 -0.90
CA ARG A 79 -8.70 -4.04 -1.68
C ARG A 79 -8.73 -5.31 -0.81
N ALA A 80 -7.76 -5.50 0.07
CA ALA A 80 -7.76 -6.61 1.03
C ALA A 80 -8.95 -6.58 1.99
N THR A 81 -9.40 -5.39 2.39
CA THR A 81 -10.59 -5.23 3.23
C THR A 81 -11.84 -5.72 2.51
N TRP A 82 -12.01 -5.35 1.25
CA TRP A 82 -13.11 -5.86 0.43
C TRP A 82 -13.07 -7.38 0.23
N LEU A 83 -11.88 -7.93 -0.10
CA LEU A 83 -11.69 -9.37 -0.31
C LEU A 83 -12.02 -10.17 0.96
N ARG A 84 -11.63 -9.66 2.14
CA ARG A 84 -11.97 -10.30 3.42
C ARG A 84 -13.47 -10.25 3.72
N ALA A 85 -14.15 -9.17 3.36
CA ALA A 85 -15.58 -9.01 3.58
C ALA A 85 -16.42 -9.91 2.66
N ASN A 86 -15.89 -10.27 1.49
CA ASN A 86 -16.54 -11.12 0.49
C ASN A 86 -15.84 -12.47 0.33
N ILE A 87 -15.09 -12.93 1.33
CA ILE A 87 -14.26 -14.13 1.23
C ILE A 87 -15.05 -15.36 0.78
N ASP A 88 -16.34 -15.36 1.10
CA ASP A 88 -17.25 -16.44 0.81
C ASP A 88 -17.69 -16.55 -0.66
N SER A 89 -17.57 -15.46 -1.42
CA SER A 89 -18.10 -15.32 -2.78
C SER A 89 -17.05 -14.93 -3.82
N VAL A 90 -15.91 -14.37 -3.40
CA VAL A 90 -14.80 -14.04 -4.31
C VAL A 90 -14.16 -15.31 -4.86
N SER A 91 -13.67 -15.23 -6.10
CA SER A 91 -13.01 -16.36 -6.74
C SER A 91 -11.61 -16.60 -6.14
N ALA A 92 -11.16 -17.85 -6.17
CA ALA A 92 -9.80 -18.20 -5.75
C ALA A 92 -8.73 -17.48 -6.57
N SER A 93 -8.94 -17.33 -7.88
CA SER A 93 -8.03 -16.58 -8.76
C SER A 93 -7.89 -15.12 -8.35
N GLU A 94 -8.97 -14.47 -7.92
CA GLU A 94 -8.92 -13.07 -7.51
C GLU A 94 -8.13 -12.86 -6.21
N VAL A 95 -8.20 -13.83 -5.28
CA VAL A 95 -7.36 -13.83 -4.08
C VAL A 95 -5.91 -14.15 -4.44
N ASP A 96 -5.68 -15.12 -5.32
CA ASP A 96 -4.35 -15.52 -5.77
C ASP A 96 -3.63 -14.35 -6.48
N ASP A 97 -4.32 -13.62 -7.36
CA ASP A 97 -3.80 -12.42 -8.04
C ASP A 97 -3.38 -11.35 -7.02
N PHE A 98 -4.22 -11.10 -6.02
CA PHE A 98 -3.92 -10.13 -4.96
C PHE A 98 -2.70 -10.56 -4.13
N VAL A 99 -2.61 -11.82 -3.75
CA VAL A 99 -1.48 -12.38 -2.99
C VAL A 99 -0.20 -12.37 -3.83
N GLN A 100 -0.28 -12.64 -5.14
CA GLN A 100 0.86 -12.57 -6.04
C GLN A 100 1.38 -11.13 -6.16
N GLN A 101 0.49 -10.15 -6.29
CA GLN A 101 0.86 -8.75 -6.43
C GLN A 101 1.38 -8.13 -5.12
N TYR A 102 0.79 -8.48 -3.98
CA TYR A 102 1.03 -7.79 -2.69
C TYR A 102 1.54 -8.70 -1.57
N GLY A 103 1.99 -9.92 -1.86
CA GLY A 103 2.24 -10.98 -0.87
C GLY A 103 3.21 -10.65 0.27
N THR A 104 4.07 -9.65 0.10
CA THR A 104 4.99 -9.15 1.15
C THR A 104 4.32 -8.14 2.09
N LEU A 105 3.16 -7.60 1.72
CA LEU A 105 2.40 -6.68 2.55
C LEU A 105 1.61 -7.44 3.62
N ARG A 106 1.49 -6.82 4.79
CA ARG A 106 0.66 -7.33 5.89
C ARG A 106 -0.79 -7.67 5.45
N PRO A 107 -1.54 -6.80 4.74
CA PRO A 107 -2.90 -7.12 4.30
C PRO A 107 -2.99 -8.40 3.45
N ALA A 108 -2.00 -8.70 2.60
CA ALA A 108 -1.98 -9.92 1.81
C ALA A 108 -1.72 -11.17 2.66
N ARG A 109 -0.77 -11.09 3.60
CA ARG A 109 -0.52 -12.20 4.54
C ARG A 109 -1.74 -12.50 5.42
N GLU A 110 -2.44 -11.48 5.90
CA GLU A 110 -3.66 -11.62 6.69
C GLU A 110 -4.82 -12.20 5.86
N LEU A 111 -5.00 -11.72 4.62
CA LEU A 111 -6.00 -12.26 3.70
C LEU A 111 -5.75 -13.74 3.42
N ARG A 112 -4.51 -14.10 3.07
CA ARG A 112 -4.12 -15.49 2.80
C ARG A 112 -4.39 -16.41 3.99
N TYR A 113 -4.09 -15.96 5.21
CA TYR A 113 -4.39 -16.72 6.42
C TYR A 113 -5.89 -16.97 6.58
N ARG A 114 -6.70 -15.93 6.40
CA ARG A 114 -8.17 -16.05 6.44
C ARG A 114 -8.69 -16.99 5.35
N TYR A 115 -8.10 -16.94 4.16
CA TYR A 115 -8.51 -17.76 3.03
C TYR A 115 -8.17 -19.24 3.23
N ALA A 116 -7.03 -19.55 3.84
CA ALA A 116 -6.72 -20.91 4.27
C ALA A 116 -7.78 -21.44 5.25
N LEU A 117 -8.17 -20.63 6.24
CA LEU A 117 -9.20 -21.03 7.20
C LEU A 117 -10.58 -21.20 6.56
N ASP A 118 -10.94 -20.37 5.59
CA ASP A 118 -12.20 -20.48 4.85
C ASP A 118 -12.28 -21.79 4.05
N PHE A 119 -11.21 -22.17 3.33
CA PHE A 119 -11.14 -23.47 2.64
C PHE A 119 -11.33 -24.65 3.61
N ALA A 120 -10.63 -24.62 4.74
CA ALA A 120 -10.78 -25.65 5.77
C ALA A 120 -12.21 -25.69 6.34
N GLN A 121 -12.83 -24.52 6.57
CA GLN A 121 -14.20 -24.42 7.06
C GLN A 121 -15.22 -24.99 6.06
N ARG A 122 -14.99 -24.81 4.76
CA ARG A 122 -15.83 -25.32 3.66
C ARG A 122 -15.56 -26.78 3.30
N ASN A 123 -14.64 -27.45 4.02
CA ASN A 123 -14.17 -28.80 3.73
C ASN A 123 -13.52 -28.94 2.34
N ASP A 124 -13.00 -27.84 1.79
CA ASP A 124 -12.17 -27.85 0.58
C ASP A 124 -10.71 -28.07 0.97
N LEU A 125 -10.41 -29.34 1.29
CA LEU A 125 -9.09 -29.78 1.74
C LEU A 125 -8.00 -29.55 0.67
N PRO A 126 -8.23 -29.81 -0.64
CA PRO A 126 -7.24 -29.51 -1.66
C PRO A 126 -6.90 -28.01 -1.72
N GLY A 127 -7.91 -27.13 -1.66
CA GLY A 127 -7.71 -25.68 -1.65
C GLY A 127 -6.91 -25.22 -0.42
N TYR A 128 -7.24 -25.77 0.74
CA TYR A 128 -6.53 -25.50 1.99
C TYR A 128 -5.05 -25.95 1.94
N LEU A 129 -4.79 -27.20 1.53
CA LEU A 129 -3.43 -27.76 1.50
C LEU A 129 -2.52 -27.03 0.51
N ARG A 130 -3.04 -26.60 -0.64
CA ARG A 130 -2.29 -25.75 -1.58
C ARG A 130 -1.75 -24.48 -0.91
N ILE A 131 -2.57 -23.79 -0.12
CA ILE A 131 -2.13 -22.59 0.59
C ILE A 131 -1.15 -22.94 1.71
N TYR A 132 -1.44 -24.00 2.47
CA TYR A 132 -0.61 -24.44 3.58
C TYR A 132 0.82 -24.80 3.12
N GLU A 133 0.95 -25.70 2.15
CA GLU A 133 2.22 -26.18 1.61
C GLU A 133 3.06 -25.02 1.05
N GLN A 134 2.42 -24.10 0.32
CA GLN A 134 3.14 -22.98 -0.29
C GLN A 134 3.65 -21.94 0.72
N PHE A 135 2.95 -21.75 1.84
CA PHE A 135 3.14 -20.53 2.65
C PHE A 135 3.24 -20.70 4.16
N TYR A 136 2.88 -21.85 4.70
CA TYR A 136 2.80 -22.08 6.15
C TYR A 136 3.53 -23.35 6.60
N GLN A 137 3.78 -24.30 5.70
CA GLN A 137 4.53 -25.52 6.00
C GLN A 137 5.89 -25.18 6.63
N GLY A 138 6.13 -25.73 7.81
CA GLY A 138 7.38 -25.52 8.57
C GLY A 138 7.51 -24.13 9.22
N GLN A 139 6.43 -23.35 9.33
CA GLN A 139 6.42 -22.07 10.05
C GLN A 139 5.86 -22.18 11.48
N ASP A 140 5.62 -23.40 11.97
CA ASP A 140 5.10 -23.69 13.31
C ASP A 140 3.82 -22.91 13.67
N VAL A 141 2.89 -22.84 12.71
CA VAL A 141 1.58 -22.23 12.93
C VAL A 141 0.64 -23.35 13.37
N GLU A 142 0.68 -23.67 14.67
CA GLU A 142 0.03 -24.84 15.28
C GLU A 142 -1.37 -25.14 14.74
N LYS A 143 -2.22 -24.11 14.64
CA LYS A 143 -3.60 -24.26 14.15
C LYS A 143 -3.64 -24.78 12.71
N LEU A 144 -2.80 -24.23 11.84
CA LEU A 144 -2.72 -24.69 10.45
C LEU A 144 -2.02 -26.06 10.39
N ASP A 145 -0.98 -26.30 11.16
CA ASP A 145 -0.32 -27.62 11.17
C ASP A 145 -1.30 -28.75 11.55
N CYS A 146 -2.17 -28.51 12.53
CA CYS A 146 -3.22 -29.46 12.91
C CYS A 146 -4.24 -29.70 11.79
N LEU A 147 -4.67 -28.63 11.11
CA LEU A 147 -5.61 -28.71 10.00
C LEU A 147 -4.99 -29.42 8.79
N ALA A 148 -3.69 -29.22 8.53
CA ALA A 148 -2.95 -29.90 7.48
C ALA A 148 -2.89 -31.40 7.73
N LEU A 149 -2.50 -31.81 8.93
CA LEU A 149 -2.51 -33.21 9.33
C LEU A 149 -3.91 -33.85 9.18
N GLN A 150 -4.95 -33.14 9.60
CA GLN A 150 -6.33 -33.62 9.44
C GLN A 150 -6.70 -33.80 7.97
N ALA A 151 -6.39 -32.81 7.12
CA ALA A 151 -6.68 -32.83 5.70
C ALA A 151 -5.92 -33.96 4.96
N GLU A 152 -4.68 -34.21 5.35
CA GLU A 152 -3.83 -35.31 4.86
C GLU A 152 -4.39 -36.69 5.23
N ILE A 153 -4.79 -36.90 6.49
CA ILE A 153 -5.45 -38.13 6.94
C ILE A 153 -6.72 -38.39 6.13
N GLN A 154 -7.57 -37.37 5.97
CA GLN A 154 -8.81 -37.49 5.20
C GLN A 154 -8.57 -37.75 3.71
N ALA A 155 -7.45 -37.27 3.16
CA ALA A 155 -7.02 -37.55 1.80
C ALA A 155 -6.30 -38.91 1.63
N GLY A 156 -6.08 -39.67 2.71
CA GLY A 156 -5.34 -40.93 2.67
C GLY A 156 -3.83 -40.77 2.44
N ARG A 157 -3.29 -39.57 2.70
CA ARG A 157 -1.87 -39.23 2.61
C ARG A 157 -1.29 -39.22 4.03
N HIS A 158 -0.89 -40.36 4.56
CA HIS A 158 -0.28 -40.47 5.89
C HIS A 158 0.80 -41.54 5.91
#